data_AF-A0A7V8ZRC7-F1
#
_entry.id   AF-A0A7V8ZRC7-F1
#
_cell.length_a   1.000
_cell.length_b   1.000
_cell.length_c   1.000
_cell.angle_alpha   90.00
_cell.angle_beta   90.00
_cell.angle_gamma   90.00
#
_symmetry.space_group_name_H-M   'P 1'
#
loop_
_entity.id
_entity.type
_entity.pdbx_description
1 polymer ?
#
loop_
_entity_poly.entity_id
_entity_poly.type
_entity_poly.pdbx_seq_one_letter_code
_entity_poly.pdbx_strand_id
1 'polypeptide(L)'
;MRGVYRIGRTKISAGLHGLIAVRNLHFEQEAAVLAALPLYEDGFDFTDALHHASSAGCTTFATFDDSFFKLAAARGLAPPVELV
;
A
#
# COMPACT_ATOMS: atom_id res chain seq x y z
N MET A 1 7.53 10.45 -0.62
CA MET A 1 9.01 10.27 -0.55
C MET A 1 9.73 9.92 -1.86
N ARG A 2 9.05 9.58 -2.96
CA ARG A 2 9.71 9.21 -4.24
C ARG A 2 10.36 10.37 -4.99
N GLY A 3 9.76 11.55 -4.89
CA GLY A 3 10.21 12.75 -5.61
C GLY A 3 11.64 13.18 -5.26
N VAL A 4 12.13 12.83 -4.06
CA VAL A 4 13.46 13.21 -3.59
C VAL A 4 14.55 12.29 -4.16
N TYR A 5 14.33 10.96 -4.12
CA TYR A 5 15.34 9.98 -4.54
C TYR A 5 15.26 9.58 -6.01
N ARG A 6 14.20 9.99 -6.73
CA ARG A 6 13.97 9.66 -8.16
C ARG A 6 14.05 8.16 -8.46
N ILE A 7 13.67 7.32 -7.50
CA ILE A 7 13.63 5.87 -7.65
C ILE A 7 12.24 5.45 -8.15
N GLY A 8 12.21 4.70 -9.24
CA GLY A 8 10.97 4.20 -9.85
C GLY A 8 10.21 3.21 -8.97
N ARG A 9 8.91 3.04 -9.25
CA ARG A 9 8.00 2.16 -8.52
C ARG A 9 8.53 0.73 -8.38
N THR A 10 8.83 0.11 -9.52
CA THR A 10 9.34 -1.26 -9.63
C THR A 10 10.64 -1.48 -8.86
N LYS A 11 11.55 -0.50 -8.87
CA LYS A 11 12.81 -0.60 -8.12
C LYS A 11 12.56 -0.60 -6.61
N ILE A 12 11.62 0.21 -6.13
CA ILE A 12 11.26 0.22 -4.70
C ILE A 12 10.56 -1.09 -4.33
N SER A 13 9.62 -1.56 -5.16
CA SER A 13 8.93 -2.84 -4.92
C SER A 13 9.92 -4.02 -4.83
N ALA A 14 10.82 -4.14 -5.81
CA ALA A 14 11.86 -5.16 -5.81
C ALA A 14 12.79 -5.06 -4.58
N GLY A 15 13.14 -3.84 -4.15
CA GLY A 15 13.92 -3.62 -2.93
C GLY A 15 13.19 -4.10 -1.67
N LEU A 16 11.91 -3.77 -1.52
CA LEU A 16 11.10 -4.20 -0.38
C LEU A 16 10.91 -5.72 -0.36
N HIS A 17 10.63 -6.35 -1.51
CA HIS A 17 10.61 -7.81 -1.62
C HIS A 17 11.94 -8.45 -1.22
N GLY A 18 13.07 -7.86 -1.65
CA GLY A 18 14.40 -8.32 -1.27
C GLY A 18 14.65 -8.23 0.24
N LEU A 19 14.22 -7.14 0.89
CA LEU A 19 14.34 -6.98 2.34
C LEU A 19 13.50 -8.01 3.11
N ILE A 20 12.28 -8.29 2.67
CA ILE A 20 11.40 -9.29 3.29
C ILE A 20 12.01 -10.70 3.19
N ALA A 21 12.73 -10.99 2.11
CA ALA A 21 13.39 -12.29 1.93
C ALA A 21 14.64 -12.49 2.84
N VAL A 22 15.10 -11.45 3.54
CA VAL A 22 16.26 -11.56 4.44
C VAL A 22 15.83 -12.24 5.73
N ARG A 23 16.34 -13.46 5.96
CA ARG A 23 15.99 -14.33 7.10
C ARG A 23 15.98 -13.66 8.49
N ASN A 24 16.88 -12.69 8.73
CA ASN A 24 17.07 -12.06 10.03
C ASN A 24 16.51 -10.62 10.09
N LEU A 25 15.71 -10.22 9.11
CA LEU A 25 15.03 -8.94 9.06
C LEU A 25 13.53 -9.20 9.12
N HIS A 26 12.85 -8.51 10.02
CA HIS A 26 11.40 -8.63 10.16
C HIS A 26 10.77 -7.25 10.04
N PHE A 27 9.69 -7.17 9.29
CA PHE A 27 8.81 -6.01 9.30
C PHE A 27 7.78 -6.19 10.41
N GLU A 28 7.50 -5.13 11.16
CA GLU A 28 6.49 -5.13 12.23
C GLU A 28 5.14 -5.67 11.74
N GLN A 29 4.75 -5.28 10.52
CA GLN A 29 3.51 -5.70 9.86
C GLN A 29 3.80 -6.32 8.49
N GLU A 30 4.62 -7.37 8.44
CA GLU A 30 5.08 -7.98 7.20
C GLU A 30 3.94 -8.37 6.23
N ALA A 31 2.85 -8.94 6.75
CA ALA A 31 1.67 -9.28 5.95
C ALA A 31 1.04 -8.05 5.28
N ALA A 32 0.94 -6.92 5.99
CA ALA A 32 0.41 -5.68 5.43
C ALA A 32 1.35 -5.09 4.37
N VAL A 33 2.66 -5.16 4.59
CA VAL A 33 3.67 -4.74 3.60
C VAL A 33 3.55 -5.58 2.33
N LEU A 34 3.46 -6.91 2.46
CA LEU A 34 3.29 -7.83 1.33
C LEU A 34 1.99 -7.56 0.56
N ALA A 35 0.89 -7.29 1.26
CA ALA A 35 -0.40 -6.95 0.65
C ALA A 35 -0.40 -5.57 -0.04
N ALA A 36 0.40 -4.63 0.47
CA ALA A 36 0.50 -3.28 -0.10
C ALA A 36 1.33 -3.23 -1.40
N LEU A 37 2.30 -4.14 -1.59
CA LEU A 37 3.21 -4.11 -2.74
C LEU A 37 2.48 -4.24 -4.09
N PRO A 38 1.53 -5.17 -4.30
CA PRO A 38 0.76 -5.26 -5.54
C PRO A 38 -0.06 -3.99 -5.83
N LEU A 39 -0.72 -3.42 -4.82
CA LEU A 39 -1.47 -2.15 -4.97
C LEU A 39 -0.52 -1.01 -5.35
N TYR A 40 0.65 -0.99 -4.72
CA TYR A 40 1.67 -0.01 -5.00
C TYR A 40 2.20 -0.10 -6.45
N GLU A 41 2.36 -1.31 -6.97
CA GLU A 41 2.69 -1.55 -8.38
C GLU A 41 1.56 -1.13 -9.33
N ASP A 42 0.31 -1.28 -8.90
CA ASP A 42 -0.90 -0.91 -9.65
C ASP A 42 -1.25 0.60 -9.62
N GLY A 43 -0.39 1.41 -9.00
CA GLY A 43 -0.44 2.87 -9.10
C GLY A 43 -0.84 3.61 -7.82
N PHE A 44 -1.26 2.90 -6.77
CA PHE A 44 -1.56 3.51 -5.46
C PHE A 44 -0.31 4.14 -4.84
N ASP A 45 -0.45 5.18 -4.01
CA ASP A 45 0.68 5.54 -3.15
C ASP A 45 0.95 4.41 -2.15
N PHE A 46 2.22 4.23 -1.78
CA PHE A 46 2.59 3.14 -0.88
C PHE A 46 1.98 3.34 0.51
N THR A 47 1.84 4.59 0.98
CA THR A 47 1.22 4.85 2.29
C THR A 47 -0.25 4.48 2.28
N ASP A 48 -0.98 4.81 1.21
CA ASP A 48 -2.40 4.47 1.10
C ASP A 48 -2.59 2.96 1.03
N ALA A 49 -1.78 2.28 0.20
CA ALA A 49 -1.79 0.84 0.10
C ALA A 49 -1.47 0.15 1.44
N LEU A 50 -0.49 0.67 2.19
CA LEU A 50 -0.09 0.10 3.48
C LEU A 50 -1.15 0.34 4.57
N HIS A 51 -1.70 1.55 4.67
CA HIS A 51 -2.76 1.84 5.63
C HIS A 51 -4.03 1.03 5.32
N HIS A 52 -4.38 0.92 4.04
CA HIS A 52 -5.51 0.11 3.60
C HIS A 52 -5.30 -1.38 3.92
N ALA A 53 -4.13 -1.94 3.58
CA ALA A 53 -3.79 -3.32 3.93
C ALA A 53 -3.82 -3.58 5.45
N SER A 54 -3.45 -2.59 6.26
CA SER A 54 -3.50 -2.67 7.72
C SER A 54 -4.92 -2.63 8.29
N SER A 55 -5.92 -2.24 7.49
CA SER A 55 -7.34 -2.24 7.85
C SER A 55 -8.06 -3.55 7.56
N ALA A 56 -7.31 -4.62 7.27
CA ALA A 56 -7.87 -5.95 7.08
C ALA A 56 -8.75 -6.34 8.28
N GLY A 57 -10.02 -6.67 8.01
CA GLY A 57 -11.01 -7.00 9.03
C GLY A 57 -11.91 -5.83 9.47
N CYS A 58 -11.62 -4.60 9.06
CA CYS A 58 -12.56 -3.48 9.18
C CYS A 58 -13.69 -3.60 8.15
N THR A 59 -14.83 -2.96 8.43
CA THR A 59 -15.95 -2.89 7.48
C THR A 59 -15.75 -1.83 6.40
N THR A 60 -15.08 -0.73 6.75
CA THR A 60 -14.80 0.40 5.86
C THR A 60 -13.44 1.03 6.22
N PHE A 61 -12.85 1.77 5.29
CA PHE A 61 -11.65 2.59 5.51
C PHE A 61 -11.96 4.05 5.22
N ALA A 62 -11.98 4.90 6.25
CA ALA A 62 -12.24 6.33 6.08
C ALA A 62 -10.98 7.06 5.57
N THR A 63 -11.15 7.94 4.59
CA THR A 63 -10.10 8.83 4.08
C THR A 63 -10.64 10.24 3.84
N PHE A 64 -9.78 11.24 3.89
CA PHE A 64 -10.06 12.61 3.43
C PHE A 64 -9.54 12.84 2.01
N ASP A 65 -8.81 11.88 1.42
CA ASP A 65 -8.22 11.97 0.10
C ASP A 65 -9.19 11.45 -0.98
N ASP A 66 -9.79 12.39 -1.72
CA ASP A 66 -10.70 12.12 -2.83
C ASP A 66 -10.03 11.33 -3.99
N SER A 67 -8.74 11.54 -4.24
CA SER A 67 -8.01 10.80 -5.29
C SER A 67 -7.81 9.34 -4.90
N PHE A 68 -7.45 9.09 -3.63
CA PHE A 68 -7.35 7.73 -3.11
C PHE A 68 -8.72 7.05 -3.12
N PHE A 69 -9.77 7.73 -2.63
CA PHE A 69 -11.15 7.22 -2.67
C PHE A 69 -11.56 6.78 -4.09
N LYS A 70 -11.39 7.64 -5.09
CA LYS A 70 -11.73 7.35 -6.49
C LYS A 70 -10.95 6.17 -7.05
N LEU A 71 -9.64 6.13 -6.80
CA LEU A 71 -8.79 5.04 -7.28
C LEU A 71 -9.15 3.71 -6.60
N ALA A 72 -9.35 3.72 -5.29
CA ALA A 72 -9.75 2.55 -4.51
C ALA A 72 -11.10 2.00 -4.97
N ALA A 73 -12.08 2.87 -5.21
CA ALA A 73 -13.38 2.50 -5.74
C ALA A 73 -13.26 1.90 -7.15
N ALA A 74 -12.46 2.52 -8.03
CA ALA A 74 -12.23 2.03 -9.40
C ALA A 74 -11.55 0.64 -9.45
N ARG A 75 -10.76 0.30 -8.42
CA ARG A 75 -10.07 -1.00 -8.30
C ARG A 75 -10.78 -2.00 -7.38
N GLY A 76 -11.94 -1.63 -6.82
CA GLY A 76 -12.76 -2.52 -6.00
C GLY A 76 -12.07 -3.00 -4.72
N LEU A 77 -11.32 -2.13 -4.04
CA LEU A 77 -10.61 -2.48 -2.81
C LEU A 77 -11.57 -2.93 -1.70
N ALA A 78 -11.12 -3.91 -0.91
CA ALA A 78 -11.80 -4.41 0.27
C ALA A 78 -10.88 -4.28 1.50
N PRO A 79 -11.30 -3.62 2.60
CA PRO A 79 -12.61 -2.99 2.79
C PRO A 79 -12.84 -1.77 1.88
N PRO A 80 -14.10 -1.41 1.58
CA PRO A 80 -14.40 -0.24 0.78
C PRO A 80 -13.87 1.03 1.45
N VAL A 81 -13.33 1.94 0.63
CA VAL A 81 -12.85 3.24 1.08
C VAL A 81 -14.02 4.23 1.06
N GLU A 82 -14.20 4.99 2.14
CA GLU A 82 -15.22 6.02 2.30
C GLU A 82 -14.56 7.40 2.42
N LEU A 83 -15.06 8.38 1.68
CA LEU A 83 -14.63 9.77 1.78
C LEU A 83 -15.40 10.47 2.91
N VAL A 84 -14.68 11.03 3.88
CA VAL A 84 -15.22 11.75 5.06
C VAL A 84 -14.86 13.23 5.01
#